data_AF-A0A4R4WDW8-F1
#
_entry.id   AF-A0A4R4WDW8-F1
#
_cell.length_a   1.000
_cell.length_b   1.000
_cell.length_c   1.000
_cell.angle_alpha   90.00
_cell.angle_beta   90.00
_cell.angle_gamma   90.00
#
_symmetry.space_group_name_H-M   'P 1'
#
loop_
_entity.id
_entity.type
_entity.pdbx_description
1 polymer ?
#
loop_
_entity_poly.entity_id
_entity_poly.type
_entity_poly.pdbx_seq_one_letter_code
_entity_poly.pdbx_strand_id
1 'polypeptide(L)'
;MAGLFATRRDLDGWADALGVRNDEDASGELHKLMGRLLDAQDRVRTVARSLSKAPKDDVRGSLATALGRLDLTVVAVDQALRGFAVHERG
;
A
#
# COMPACT_ATOMS: atom_id res chain seq x y z
N MET A 1 1.51 18.52 11.57
CA MET A 1 1.40 17.07 11.81
C MET A 1 2.66 16.41 11.27
N ALA A 2 3.54 15.93 12.15
CA ALA A 2 4.70 15.14 11.73
C ALA A 2 4.17 13.83 11.09
N GLY A 3 4.58 13.55 9.85
CA GLY A 3 4.19 12.32 9.17
C GLY A 3 4.64 11.11 9.99
N LEU A 4 3.73 10.16 10.21
CA LEU A 4 3.94 8.99 11.07
C LEU A 4 5.14 8.13 10.63
N PHE A 5 5.55 8.23 9.37
CA PHE A 5 6.68 7.50 8.81
C PHE A 5 7.32 8.32 7.70
N ALA A 6 8.57 8.71 7.92
CA ALA A 6 9.61 8.81 6.91
C ALA A 6 10.85 9.34 7.62
N THR A 7 11.30 8.66 8.69
CA THR A 7 12.69 8.87 9.08
C THR A 7 13.56 8.41 7.92
N ARG A 8 14.76 8.99 7.75
CA ARG A 8 15.70 8.54 6.72
C ARG A 8 15.91 7.03 6.75
N ARG A 9 15.93 6.42 7.94
CA ARG A 9 16.04 4.96 8.13
C ARG A 9 14.88 4.18 7.51
N ASP A 10 13.66 4.70 7.59
CA ASP A 10 12.49 4.04 7.02
C ASP A 10 12.55 4.08 5.49
N LEU A 11 12.94 5.21 4.92
CA LEU A 11 13.13 5.37 3.47
C LEU A 11 14.28 4.49 2.96
N ASP A 12 15.36 4.35 3.72
CA ASP A 12 16.45 3.42 3.42
C ASP A 12 15.94 1.97 3.39
N GLY A 13 15.12 1.58 4.37
CA GLY A 13 14.50 0.25 4.39
C GLY A 13 13.56 0.01 3.20
N TRP A 14 12.82 1.02 2.76
CA TRP A 14 12.02 0.94 1.52
C TRP A 14 12.91 0.80 0.29
N ALA A 15 13.96 1.60 0.16
CA ALA A 15 14.88 1.53 -0.98
C ALA A 15 15.56 0.16 -1.08
N ASP A 16 16.01 -0.39 0.06
CA ASP A 16 16.59 -1.73 0.15
C ASP A 16 15.58 -2.81 -0.25
N ALA A 17 14.34 -2.73 0.26
CA ALA A 17 13.28 -3.69 -0.06
C ALA A 17 12.86 -3.64 -1.55
N LEU A 18 12.91 -2.46 -2.16
CA LEU A 18 12.62 -2.26 -3.58
C LEU A 18 13.83 -2.58 -4.47
N GLY A 19 15.03 -2.70 -3.91
CA GLY A 19 16.27 -2.95 -4.65
C GLY A 19 16.72 -1.75 -5.50
N VAL A 20 16.36 -0.54 -5.10
CA VAL A 20 16.63 0.72 -5.81
C VAL A 20 17.67 1.55 -5.09
N ARG A 21 18.34 2.46 -5.81
CA ARG A 21 19.46 3.25 -5.28
C ARG A 21 19.22 4.77 -5.23
N ASN A 22 18.14 5.24 -5.83
CA ASN A 22 17.77 6.65 -5.85
C ASN A 22 16.25 6.79 -5.62
N ASP A 23 15.83 8.00 -5.27
CA ASP A 23 14.46 8.29 -4.88
C ASP A 23 13.49 8.30 -6.07
N GLU A 24 13.98 8.54 -7.29
CA GLU A 24 13.17 8.48 -8.52
C GLU A 24 12.73 7.04 -8.82
N ASP A 25 13.67 6.10 -8.81
CA ASP A 25 13.41 4.66 -8.98
C ASP A 25 12.50 4.15 -7.85
N ALA A 26 12.73 4.56 -6.60
CA ALA A 26 11.88 4.21 -5.47
C ALA A 26 10.44 4.69 -5.68
N SER A 27 10.27 5.95 -6.09
CA SER A 27 8.94 6.51 -6.39
C SER A 27 8.27 5.77 -7.55
N GLY A 28 9.02 5.42 -8.59
CA GLY A 28 8.55 4.63 -9.73
C GLY A 28 8.02 3.25 -9.31
N GLU A 29 8.76 2.51 -8.49
CA GLU A 29 8.33 1.20 -7.97
C GLU A 29 7.15 1.31 -7.01
N LEU A 30 7.12 2.32 -6.15
CA LEU A 30 6.00 2.57 -5.24
C LEU A 30 4.72 2.94 -6.00
N HIS A 31 4.80 3.69 -7.10
CA HIS A 31 3.65 3.95 -7.96
C HIS A 31 3.11 2.68 -8.62
N LYS A 32 4.00 1.79 -9.09
CA LYS A 32 3.60 0.48 -9.62
C LYS A 32 2.90 -0.36 -8.54
N LEU A 33 3.46 -0.38 -7.33
CA LEU A 33 2.87 -1.09 -6.19
C LEU A 33 1.50 -0.52 -5.83
N MET A 34 1.36 0.81 -5.76
CA MET A 34 0.08 1.48 -5.53
C MET A 34 -0.97 1.06 -6.55
N GLY A 35 -0.63 1.04 -7.84
CA GLY A 35 -1.53 0.58 -8.90
C GLY A 35 -2.03 -0.85 -8.68
N ARG A 36 -1.13 -1.78 -8.30
CA ARG A 36 -1.50 -3.17 -8.00
C ARG A 36 -2.39 -3.29 -6.76
N LEU A 37 -2.14 -2.49 -5.72
CA LEU A 37 -2.95 -2.48 -4.51
C LEU A 37 -4.37 -1.99 -4.79
N LEU A 38 -4.52 -0.93 -5.59
CA LEU A 38 -5.83 -0.40 -5.96
C LEU A 38 -6.63 -1.40 -6.82
N ASP A 39 -5.99 -2.09 -7.78
CA ASP A 39 -6.62 -3.18 -8.53
C ASP A 39 -7.05 -4.34 -7.60
N ALA A 40 -6.17 -4.74 -6.66
CA ALA A 40 -6.50 -5.77 -5.68
C ALA A 40 -7.71 -5.36 -4.79
N GLN A 41 -7.76 -4.10 -4.35
CA GLN A 41 -8.91 -3.58 -3.60
C GLN A 41 -10.20 -3.67 -4.41
N ASP A 42 -10.19 -3.26 -5.68
CA ASP A 42 -11.39 -3.31 -6.51
C ASP A 42 -11.88 -4.76 -6.74
N ARG A 43 -10.96 -5.69 -7.00
CA ARG A 43 -11.27 -7.12 -7.11
C ARG A 43 -11.88 -7.68 -5.83
N VAL A 44 -11.29 -7.39 -4.67
CA VAL A 44 -11.83 -7.86 -3.38
C VAL A 44 -13.18 -7.21 -3.07
N ARG A 45 -13.36 -5.91 -3.34
CA ARG A 45 -14.65 -5.22 -3.20
C ARG A 45 -15.71 -5.84 -4.10
N THR A 46 -15.37 -6.20 -5.33
CA THR A 46 -16.27 -6.87 -6.27
C THR A 46 -16.69 -8.23 -5.75
N VAL A 47 -15.75 -9.06 -5.29
CA VAL A 47 -16.05 -10.35 -4.66
C VAL A 47 -16.93 -10.19 -3.41
N ALA A 48 -16.61 -9.23 -2.54
CA ALA A 48 -17.38 -8.93 -1.33
C ALA A 48 -18.82 -8.50 -1.65
N ARG A 49 -19.03 -7.70 -2.70
CA ARG A 49 -20.36 -7.33 -3.19
C ARG A 49 -21.13 -8.55 -3.68
N SER A 50 -20.50 -9.40 -4.51
CA SER A 50 -21.12 -10.63 -5.03
C SER A 50 -21.49 -11.61 -3.91
N LEU A 51 -20.73 -11.63 -2.82
CA LEU A 51 -20.94 -12.53 -1.69
C LEU A 51 -21.70 -11.88 -0.51
N SER A 52 -22.19 -10.65 -0.67
CA SER A 52 -22.88 -9.89 0.39
C SER A 52 -24.10 -10.62 0.98
N LYS A 53 -24.79 -11.41 0.15
CA LYS A 53 -25.95 -12.24 0.51
C LYS A 53 -25.61 -13.73 0.71
N ALA A 54 -24.34 -14.10 0.63
CA ALA A 54 -23.93 -15.48 0.85
C ALA A 54 -24.16 -15.85 2.33
N PRO A 55 -24.67 -17.05 2.64
CA PRO A 55 -24.98 -17.46 4.00
C PRO A 55 -23.73 -17.75 4.87
N LYS A 56 -22.52 -17.64 4.31
CA LYS A 56 -21.27 -17.94 5.00
C LYS A 56 -20.65 -16.66 5.60
N ASP A 57 -20.84 -16.48 6.91
CA ASP A 57 -20.30 -15.34 7.66
C ASP A 57 -18.78 -15.27 7.66
N ASP A 58 -18.10 -16.42 7.74
CA ASP A 58 -16.63 -16.50 7.74
C ASP A 58 -16.00 -15.91 6.48
N VAL A 59 -16.65 -16.11 5.32
CA VAL A 59 -16.16 -15.58 4.04
C VAL A 59 -16.31 -14.06 4.02
N ARG A 60 -17.42 -13.53 4.54
CA ARG A 60 -17.63 -12.07 4.64
C ARG A 60 -16.62 -11.43 5.60
N GLY A 61 -16.39 -12.04 6.76
CA GLY A 61 -15.38 -11.58 7.72
C GLY A 61 -13.95 -11.63 7.17
N SER A 62 -13.61 -12.68 6.42
CA SER A 62 -12.30 -12.82 5.76
C SER A 62 -12.08 -11.75 4.69
N LEU A 63 -13.10 -11.45 3.88
CA LEU A 63 -13.03 -10.40 2.86
C LEU A 63 -12.93 -9.01 3.48
N ALA A 64 -13.68 -8.73 4.55
CA ALA A 64 -13.57 -7.48 5.30
C ALA A 64 -12.15 -7.29 5.89
N THR A 65 -11.58 -8.37 6.44
CA THR A 65 -10.21 -8.37 6.96
C THR A 65 -9.19 -8.11 5.84
N ALA A 66 -9.36 -8.75 4.69
CA ALA A 66 -8.50 -8.54 3.53
C ALA A 66 -8.56 -7.09 3.02
N LEU A 67 -9.76 -6.49 2.94
CA LEU A 67 -9.93 -5.08 2.57
C LEU A 67 -9.23 -4.14 3.56
N GLY A 68 -9.43 -4.34 4.87
CA GLY A 68 -8.78 -3.51 5.88
C GLY A 68 -7.25 -3.58 5.81
N ARG A 69 -6.68 -4.76 5.53
CA ARG A 69 -5.22 -4.91 5.33
C ARG A 69 -4.73 -4.22 4.05
N LEU A 70 -5.51 -4.27 2.98
CA LEU A 70 -5.18 -3.56 1.74
C LEU A 70 -5.23 -2.03 1.95
N ASP A 71 -6.25 -1.52 2.64
CA ASP A 71 -6.37 -0.10 2.97
C ASP A 71 -5.16 0.40 3.80
N LEU A 72 -4.74 -0.36 4.82
CA LEU A 72 -3.54 -0.04 5.60
C LEU A 72 -2.27 -0.04 4.74
N THR A 73 -2.14 -1.01 3.84
CA THR A 73 -0.98 -1.08 2.93
C THR A 73 -0.94 0.11 1.98
N VAL A 74 -2.09 0.52 1.43
CA VAL A 74 -2.20 1.74 0.60
C VAL A 74 -1.72 2.97 1.35
N VAL A 75 -2.16 3.15 2.61
CA VAL A 75 -1.70 4.26 3.45
C VAL A 75 -0.18 4.24 3.66
N ALA A 76 0.40 3.07 3.90
CA ALA A 76 1.85 2.93 4.09
C ALA A 76 2.64 3.29 2.82
N VAL A 77 2.20 2.83 1.64
CA VAL A 77 2.84 3.14 0.35
C VAL A 77 2.70 4.63 0.02
N ASP A 78 1.54 5.23 0.27
CA ASP A 78 1.28 6.66 0.06
C ASP A 78 2.15 7.54 1.00
N GLN A 79 2.40 7.09 2.23
CA GLN A 79 3.35 7.75 3.13
C GLN A 79 4.79 7.63 2.66
N ALA A 80 5.20 6.45 2.16
CA ALA A 80 6.54 6.26 1.60
C ALA A 80 6.76 7.16 0.36
N LEU A 81 5.77 7.25 -0.54
CA LEU A 81 5.81 8.16 -1.70
C LEU A 81 6.00 9.63 -1.28
N ARG A 82 5.21 10.09 -0.30
CA ARG A 82 5.38 11.44 0.25
C ARG A 82 6.75 11.64 0.89
N GLY A 83 7.26 10.61 1.56
CA GLY A 83 8.58 10.63 2.17
C GLY A 83 9.70 10.79 1.14
N PHE A 84 9.71 9.97 0.08
CA PHE A 84 10.69 10.09 -1.00
C PHE A 84 10.58 11.42 -1.77
N ALA A 85 9.37 11.97 -1.94
CA ALA A 85 9.19 13.25 -2.62
C ALA A 85 9.81 14.46 -1.89
N VAL A 86 9.98 14.38 -0.56
CA VAL A 86 10.62 15.41 0.25
C VAL A 86 12.05 15.04 0.67
N HIS A 87 12.51 13.85 0.27
CA HIS A 87 13.82 13.35 0.62
C HIS A 87 14.86 13.86 -0.37
N GLU A 88 15.92 14.49 0.13
CA GLU A 88 17.05 14.94 -0.68
C GLU A 88 18.07 13.81 -0.83
N ARG A 89 17.73 12.72 -1.54
CA ARG A 89 18.75 11.92 -2.21
C ARG A 89 18.69 12.19 -3.71
N GLY A 90 19.59 13.08 -4.14
CA GLY A 90 20.06 13.09 -5.52
C GLY A 90 20.86 11.83 -5.83
#